data_AF-A0A376BJY4-F1
#
_entry.id   AF-A0A376BJY4-F1
#
_cell.length_a   1.000
_cell.length_b   1.000
_cell.length_c   1.000
_cell.angle_alpha   90.00
_cell.angle_beta   90.00
_cell.angle_gamma   90.00
#
_symmetry.space_group_name_H-M   'P 1'
#
loop_
_entity.id
_entity.type
_entity.pdbx_description
1 polymer ?
#
loop_
_entity_poly.entity_id
_entity_poly.type
_entity_poly.pdbx_seq_one_letter_code
_entity_poly.pdbx_strand_id
1 'polypeptide(L)'
;MGAFKKQGFSAYFYDLADYLRYFPTDKIFAHEFGDVTHIPDQPTLVKSRPISEQNAHSILLKLDSVRHFYIYPDPFNYTDKNDKLVWRGAAHQAHRLQFLQQFHAHPSCDVAYVHRNSQNQPWHGAFMSVREQLRHKFILSIEGNDVATNLKWIMASNSLCLMTTPKFETWLMEGLLQPDIHYVHLQDDYSDLDEKLRFYQQNPAAAQKIIHHAQTWIQTFFDKKQELITNILVLQKYFEHTQ
;
A
#
# COMPACT_ATOMS: atom_id res chain seq x y z
N MET A 1 -18.45 -21.78 -10.53
CA MET A 1 -17.79 -21.87 -9.22
C MET A 1 -18.73 -22.61 -8.28
N GLY A 2 -18.37 -23.78 -7.76
CA GLY A 2 -19.26 -24.69 -7.03
C GLY A 2 -19.90 -24.08 -5.76
N ALA A 3 -19.33 -24.39 -4.60
CA ALA A 3 -19.85 -23.95 -3.30
C ALA A 3 -19.39 -22.54 -2.86
N PHE A 4 -18.45 -21.91 -3.59
CA PHE A 4 -17.93 -20.58 -3.28
C PHE A 4 -18.96 -19.49 -3.59
N LYS A 5 -19.55 -18.91 -2.53
CA LYS A 5 -20.59 -17.88 -2.61
C LYS A 5 -20.07 -16.56 -2.04
N LYS A 6 -20.52 -15.45 -2.61
CA LYS A 6 -20.21 -14.10 -2.13
C LYS A 6 -20.75 -13.89 -0.70
N GLN A 7 -19.88 -13.57 0.24
CA GLN A 7 -20.21 -13.29 1.65
C GLN A 7 -19.50 -12.00 2.10
N GLY A 8 -20.05 -10.83 1.73
CA GLY A 8 -19.34 -9.55 1.92
C GLY A 8 -18.13 -9.40 0.98
N PHE A 9 -17.27 -8.41 1.25
CA PHE A 9 -15.99 -8.17 0.55
C PHE A 9 -16.03 -8.38 -0.97
N SER A 10 -16.90 -7.63 -1.66
CA SER A 10 -17.21 -7.90 -3.06
C SER A 10 -16.00 -7.87 -3.99
N ALA A 11 -15.05 -6.95 -3.77
CA ALA A 11 -13.84 -6.84 -4.59
C ALA A 11 -13.01 -8.13 -4.51
N TYR A 12 -12.71 -8.58 -3.28
CA TYR A 12 -11.99 -9.83 -3.02
C TYR A 12 -12.69 -11.04 -3.66
N PHE A 13 -14.02 -11.13 -3.53
CA PHE A 13 -14.78 -12.21 -4.14
C PHE A 13 -14.62 -12.23 -5.65
N TYR A 14 -14.76 -11.09 -6.33
CA TYR A 14 -14.65 -11.03 -7.79
C TYR A 14 -13.22 -11.29 -8.28
N ASP A 15 -12.20 -10.78 -7.58
CA ASP A 15 -10.80 -11.07 -7.91
C ASP A 15 -10.52 -12.58 -7.82
N LEU A 16 -10.85 -13.21 -6.68
CA LEU A 16 -10.62 -14.63 -6.48
C LEU A 16 -11.46 -15.49 -7.45
N ALA A 17 -12.69 -15.08 -7.73
CA ALA A 17 -13.57 -15.76 -8.68
C ALA A 17 -13.01 -15.78 -10.12
N ASP A 18 -12.39 -14.67 -10.54
CA ASP A 18 -11.80 -14.56 -11.87
C ASP A 18 -10.64 -15.55 -12.06
N TYR A 19 -9.91 -15.88 -11.00
CA TYR A 19 -8.85 -16.88 -11.02
C TYR A 19 -9.35 -18.31 -10.83
N LEU A 20 -10.34 -18.54 -9.95
CA LEU A 20 -10.86 -19.89 -9.67
C LEU A 20 -11.57 -20.53 -10.88
N ARG A 21 -12.09 -19.74 -11.83
CA ARG A 21 -12.77 -20.27 -13.02
C ARG A 21 -11.90 -21.16 -13.91
N TYR A 22 -10.58 -21.10 -13.76
CA TYR A 22 -9.61 -21.92 -14.51
C TYR A 22 -9.40 -23.31 -13.89
N PHE A 23 -10.03 -23.60 -12.75
CA PHE A 23 -9.87 -24.86 -12.02
C PHE A 23 -11.20 -25.63 -11.90
N PRO A 24 -11.16 -26.97 -11.72
CA PRO A 24 -12.35 -27.76 -11.43
C PRO A 24 -13.14 -27.26 -10.22
N THR A 25 -14.46 -27.39 -10.24
CA THR A 25 -15.35 -26.81 -9.22
C THR A 25 -15.38 -27.58 -7.90
N ASP A 26 -14.78 -28.77 -7.86
CA ASP A 26 -14.64 -29.64 -6.69
C ASP A 26 -13.36 -29.34 -5.89
N LYS A 27 -12.49 -28.44 -6.37
CA LYS A 27 -11.32 -27.97 -5.62
C LYS A 27 -11.73 -27.29 -4.31
N ILE A 28 -11.10 -27.72 -3.22
CA ILE A 28 -11.26 -27.16 -1.87
C ILE A 28 -10.11 -26.19 -1.61
N PHE A 29 -10.41 -25.05 -1.01
CA PHE A 29 -9.43 -24.03 -0.62
C PHE A 29 -9.90 -23.27 0.63
N ALA A 30 -8.93 -22.80 1.41
CA ALA A 30 -9.15 -21.83 2.48
C ALA A 30 -8.82 -20.41 1.99
N HIS A 31 -9.60 -19.43 2.43
CA HIS A 31 -9.34 -18.01 2.16
C HIS A 31 -9.73 -17.16 3.36
N GLU A 32 -9.05 -16.02 3.52
CA GLU A 32 -9.40 -15.00 4.50
C GLU A 32 -9.38 -13.62 3.83
N PHE A 33 -10.54 -12.97 3.81
CA PHE A 33 -10.70 -11.64 3.22
C PHE A 33 -10.60 -10.56 4.30
N GLY A 34 -10.02 -9.41 3.91
CA GLY A 34 -9.79 -8.28 4.79
C GLY A 34 -8.32 -7.93 4.92
N ASP A 35 -7.98 -7.31 6.05
CA ASP A 35 -6.61 -6.96 6.44
C ASP A 35 -6.09 -8.08 7.34
N VAL A 36 -5.35 -9.02 6.76
CA VAL A 36 -4.83 -10.19 7.50
C VAL A 36 -3.46 -9.84 8.06
N THR A 37 -3.38 -9.73 9.38
CA THR A 37 -2.18 -9.30 10.11
C THR A 37 -1.57 -10.41 10.96
N HIS A 38 -2.00 -11.65 10.74
CA HIS A 38 -1.54 -12.83 11.45
C HIS A 38 -1.23 -13.94 10.44
N ILE A 39 -0.66 -15.06 10.92
CA ILE A 39 -0.37 -16.22 10.09
C ILE A 39 -1.51 -17.23 10.30
N PRO A 40 -2.26 -17.62 9.26
CA PRO A 40 -3.33 -18.62 9.38
C PRO A 40 -2.79 -19.99 9.84
N ASP A 41 -3.64 -20.78 10.50
CA ASP A 41 -3.26 -22.11 11.00
C ASP A 41 -3.05 -23.16 9.90
N GLN A 42 -3.55 -22.89 8.69
CA GLN A 42 -3.43 -23.75 7.52
C GLN A 42 -3.19 -22.90 6.25
N PRO A 43 -2.65 -23.48 5.15
CA PRO A 43 -2.50 -22.79 3.88
C PRO A 43 -3.79 -22.09 3.43
N THR A 44 -3.77 -20.76 3.46
CA THR A 44 -4.93 -19.89 3.25
C THR A 44 -4.60 -18.77 2.26
N LEU A 45 -5.50 -18.55 1.31
CA LEU A 45 -5.40 -17.45 0.34
C LEU A 45 -5.75 -16.12 1.01
N VAL A 46 -4.83 -15.16 0.98
CA VAL A 46 -4.95 -13.87 1.68
C VAL A 46 -4.52 -12.69 0.80
N LYS A 47 -5.03 -11.49 1.09
CA LYS A 47 -4.59 -10.24 0.44
C LYS A 47 -3.27 -9.74 1.00
N SER A 48 -3.15 -9.78 2.32
CA SER A 48 -2.02 -9.27 3.09
C SER A 48 -1.51 -10.29 4.09
N ARG A 49 -0.27 -10.12 4.53
CA ARG A 49 0.35 -10.93 5.60
C ARG A 49 1.48 -10.15 6.28
N PRO A 50 1.89 -10.53 7.50
CA PRO A 50 3.13 -10.07 8.10
C PRO A 50 4.36 -10.40 7.23
N ILE A 51 5.29 -9.45 7.14
CA ILE A 51 6.63 -9.70 6.57
C ILE A 51 7.44 -10.43 7.64
N SER A 52 7.67 -11.73 7.42
CA SER A 52 8.37 -12.61 8.34
C SER A 52 8.87 -13.85 7.59
N GLU A 53 9.91 -14.50 8.09
CA GLU A 53 10.34 -15.82 7.63
C GLU A 53 9.30 -16.92 7.91
N GLN A 54 8.36 -16.66 8.84
CA GLN A 54 7.35 -17.60 9.32
C GLN A 54 5.96 -17.30 8.72
N ASN A 55 5.84 -17.24 7.39
CA ASN A 55 4.57 -16.93 6.73
C ASN A 55 4.06 -18.01 5.76
N ALA A 56 4.50 -19.26 5.94
CA ALA A 56 4.25 -20.39 5.05
C ALA A 56 2.77 -20.66 4.74
N HIS A 57 1.86 -20.34 5.67
CA HIS A 57 0.41 -20.52 5.50
C HIS A 57 -0.32 -19.32 4.88
N SER A 58 0.37 -18.19 4.71
CA SER A 58 -0.20 -16.97 4.14
C SER A 58 0.09 -16.89 2.64
N ILE A 59 -0.78 -17.46 1.80
CA ILE A 59 -0.58 -17.50 0.35
C ILE A 59 -1.17 -16.22 -0.24
N LEU A 60 -0.29 -15.31 -0.67
CA LEU A 60 -0.69 -14.05 -1.27
C LEU A 60 -1.34 -14.27 -2.64
N LEU A 61 -2.47 -13.61 -2.86
CA LEU A 61 -3.06 -13.38 -4.17
C LEU A 61 -3.33 -11.89 -4.38
N LYS A 62 -3.46 -11.47 -5.64
CA LYS A 62 -3.86 -10.11 -5.97
C LYS A 62 -5.36 -9.92 -5.70
N LEU A 63 -5.69 -9.59 -4.46
CA LEU A 63 -7.06 -9.36 -3.99
C LEU A 63 -7.30 -7.90 -3.63
N ASP A 64 -8.57 -7.50 -3.58
CA ASP A 64 -9.00 -6.11 -3.44
C ASP A 64 -8.32 -5.19 -4.48
N SER A 65 -8.15 -5.74 -5.69
CA SER A 65 -7.29 -5.19 -6.73
C SER A 65 -7.76 -3.80 -7.16
N VAL A 66 -9.07 -3.57 -7.21
CA VAL A 66 -9.68 -2.29 -7.57
C VAL A 66 -9.32 -1.16 -6.59
N ARG A 67 -9.04 -1.48 -5.32
CA ARG A 67 -8.66 -0.49 -4.30
C ARG A 67 -7.16 -0.27 -4.19
N HIS A 68 -6.36 -1.27 -4.54
CA HIS A 68 -4.92 -1.25 -4.33
C HIS A 68 -4.10 -1.10 -5.61
N PHE A 69 -4.55 -1.64 -6.74
CA PHE A 69 -3.80 -1.72 -7.99
C PHE A 69 -4.46 -0.90 -9.10
N TYR A 70 -4.37 0.42 -8.96
CA TYR A 70 -4.73 1.37 -10.01
C TYR A 70 -3.66 2.44 -10.14
N ILE A 71 -3.53 2.98 -11.36
CA ILE A 71 -2.69 4.15 -11.62
C ILE A 71 -3.58 5.38 -11.55
N TYR A 72 -3.23 6.33 -10.69
CA TYR A 72 -3.83 7.65 -10.74
C TYR A 72 -2.97 8.54 -11.65
N PRO A 73 -3.53 9.14 -12.73
CA PRO A 73 -2.75 10.01 -13.59
C PRO A 73 -2.22 11.22 -12.81
N ASP A 74 -0.90 11.38 -12.78
CA ASP A 74 -0.24 12.54 -12.18
C ASP A 74 0.09 13.58 -13.26
N PRO A 75 -0.66 14.70 -13.33
CA PRO A 75 -0.44 15.72 -14.34
C PRO A 75 0.70 16.70 -13.97
N PHE A 76 1.31 16.56 -12.79
CA PHE A 76 2.28 17.52 -12.27
C PHE A 76 3.70 16.99 -12.41
N ASN A 77 4.62 17.83 -12.90
CA ASN A 77 6.05 17.52 -12.81
C ASN A 77 6.52 17.68 -11.37
N TYR A 78 7.53 16.90 -10.96
CA TYR A 78 8.07 16.98 -9.60
C TYR A 78 8.52 18.39 -9.20
N THR A 79 9.13 19.14 -10.12
CA THR A 79 9.64 20.50 -9.88
C THR A 79 8.55 21.53 -9.61
N ASP A 80 7.33 21.29 -10.11
CA ASP A 80 6.21 22.23 -10.05
C ASP A 80 5.30 21.99 -8.84
N LYS A 81 5.58 20.94 -8.05
CA LYS A 81 4.83 20.56 -6.85
C LYS A 81 5.26 21.38 -5.63
N ASN A 82 4.36 21.50 -4.66
CA ASN A 82 4.60 22.15 -3.37
C ASN A 82 5.67 21.40 -2.57
N ASP A 83 6.62 22.13 -1.98
CA ASP A 83 7.70 21.63 -1.10
C ASP A 83 7.22 21.19 0.30
N LYS A 84 6.05 20.55 0.40
CA LYS A 84 5.48 20.05 1.66
C LYS A 84 5.21 18.55 1.61
N LEU A 85 5.32 17.91 2.76
CA LEU A 85 4.81 16.57 3.02
C LEU A 85 3.29 16.61 3.18
N VAL A 86 2.58 15.77 2.46
CA VAL A 86 1.12 15.62 2.62
C VAL A 86 0.74 14.24 3.12
N TRP A 87 -0.29 14.21 3.96
CA TRP A 87 -0.99 12.99 4.35
C TRP A 87 -2.45 13.30 4.69
N ARG A 88 -3.36 12.46 4.22
CA ARG A 88 -4.76 12.44 4.66
C ARG A 88 -5.19 11.00 4.90
N GLY A 89 -5.74 10.74 6.07
CA GLY A 89 -6.23 9.41 6.37
C GLY A 89 -6.95 9.34 7.70
N ALA A 90 -7.45 8.14 7.98
CA ALA A 90 -7.95 7.84 9.30
C ALA A 90 -6.80 7.41 10.22
N ALA A 91 -6.71 8.01 11.41
CA ALA A 91 -5.72 7.69 12.44
C ALA A 91 -6.38 6.94 13.61
N HIS A 92 -6.92 5.74 13.32
CA HIS A 92 -7.46 4.85 14.36
C HIS A 92 -6.36 4.17 15.16
N GLN A 93 -5.21 3.94 14.52
CA GLN A 93 -4.04 3.32 15.12
C GLN A 93 -3.18 4.34 15.86
N ALA A 94 -2.58 3.92 16.97
CA ALA A 94 -1.80 4.80 17.85
C ALA A 94 -0.64 5.48 17.11
N HIS A 95 0.09 4.77 16.26
CA HIS A 95 1.23 5.32 15.52
C HIS A 95 0.84 6.42 14.52
N ARG A 96 -0.30 6.28 13.84
CA ARG A 96 -0.84 7.35 12.97
C ARG A 96 -1.23 8.59 13.77
N LEU A 97 -1.82 8.39 14.95
CA LEU A 97 -2.21 9.48 15.83
C LEU A 97 -0.99 10.21 16.41
N GLN A 98 0.03 9.46 16.83
CA GLN A 98 1.31 10.02 17.30
C GLN A 98 1.98 10.89 16.24
N PHE A 99 2.06 10.41 15.00
CA PHE A 99 2.57 11.20 13.88
C PHE A 99 1.81 12.53 13.73
N LEU A 100 0.47 12.49 13.72
CA LEU A 100 -0.33 13.70 13.60
C LEU A 100 -0.16 14.66 14.79
N GLN A 101 -0.12 14.15 16.01
CA GLN A 101 0.09 14.96 17.21
C GLN A 101 1.42 15.72 17.13
N GLN A 102 2.46 15.09 16.60
CA GLN A 102 3.78 15.69 16.44
C GLN A 102 3.88 16.65 15.26
N PHE A 103 3.25 16.34 14.11
CA PHE A 103 3.54 17.03 12.84
C PHE A 103 2.38 17.85 12.25
N HIS A 104 1.17 17.86 12.81
CA HIS A 104 0.03 18.61 12.24
C HIS A 104 0.28 20.13 12.12
N ALA A 105 1.06 20.71 13.03
CA ALA A 105 1.44 22.12 13.03
C ALA A 105 2.83 22.38 12.41
N HIS A 106 3.47 21.36 11.86
CA HIS A 106 4.83 21.46 11.34
C HIS A 106 4.85 22.24 10.00
N PRO A 107 5.73 23.24 9.82
CA PRO A 107 5.68 24.14 8.65
C PRO A 107 5.89 23.43 7.30
N SER A 108 6.66 22.35 7.29
CA SER A 108 6.92 21.51 6.11
C SER A 108 5.86 20.43 5.87
N CYS A 109 4.82 20.36 6.71
CA CYS A 109 3.76 19.35 6.62
C CYS A 109 2.40 19.99 6.33
N ASP A 110 1.59 19.25 5.58
CA ASP A 110 0.16 19.44 5.43
C ASP A 110 -0.49 18.06 5.69
N VAL A 111 -0.70 17.74 6.96
CA VAL A 111 -1.12 16.40 7.40
C VAL A 111 -2.35 16.50 8.31
N ALA A 112 -3.34 15.62 8.11
CA ALA A 112 -4.57 15.70 8.90
C ALA A 112 -5.35 14.38 9.03
N TYR A 113 -6.05 14.24 10.16
CA TYR A 113 -7.07 13.21 10.39
C TYR A 113 -8.42 13.67 9.82
N VAL A 114 -8.92 12.96 8.82
CA VAL A 114 -10.14 13.34 8.08
C VAL A 114 -11.44 12.75 8.62
N HIS A 115 -11.37 11.91 9.66
CA HIS A 115 -12.57 11.24 10.19
C HIS A 115 -13.33 12.14 11.17
N ARG A 116 -14.67 12.06 11.14
CA ARG A 116 -15.58 12.86 11.98
C ARG A 116 -15.24 12.83 13.48
N ASN A 117 -14.71 11.72 13.99
CA ASN A 117 -14.36 11.58 15.41
C ASN A 117 -13.23 12.52 15.85
N SER A 118 -12.51 13.13 14.89
CA SER A 118 -11.45 14.10 15.19
C SER A 118 -11.91 15.54 15.13
N GLN A 119 -13.18 15.86 14.82
CA GLN A 119 -13.66 17.24 14.57
C GLN A 119 -13.23 18.31 15.58
N ASN A 120 -13.03 17.94 16.84
CA ASN A 120 -12.62 18.85 17.93
C ASN A 120 -11.12 18.79 18.26
N GLN A 121 -10.31 18.17 17.41
CA GLN A 121 -8.87 17.99 17.60
C GLN A 121 -8.08 18.92 16.67
N PRO A 122 -6.91 19.42 17.09
CA PRO A 122 -6.12 20.36 16.29
C PRO A 122 -5.54 19.71 15.02
N TRP A 123 -5.39 18.39 14.99
CA TRP A 123 -4.97 17.63 13.82
C TRP A 123 -6.14 17.19 12.91
N HIS A 124 -7.36 17.70 13.14
CA HIS A 124 -8.47 17.50 12.21
C HIS A 124 -8.26 18.30 10.94
N GLY A 125 -8.67 17.75 9.79
CA GLY A 125 -8.64 18.49 8.54
C GLY A 125 -9.57 17.91 7.50
N ALA A 126 -9.76 18.69 6.43
CA ALA A 126 -10.62 18.30 5.33
C ALA A 126 -10.03 17.11 4.55
N PHE A 127 -10.94 16.33 3.95
CA PHE A 127 -10.59 15.36 2.94
C PHE A 127 -9.79 16.01 1.80
N MET A 128 -8.83 15.27 1.25
CA MET A 128 -8.07 15.66 0.07
C MET A 128 -8.05 14.49 -0.90
N SER A 129 -8.50 14.73 -2.12
CA SER A 129 -8.46 13.75 -3.21
C SER A 129 -7.01 13.37 -3.56
N VAL A 130 -6.84 12.23 -4.24
CA VAL A 130 -5.51 11.82 -4.73
C VAL A 130 -4.89 12.92 -5.59
N ARG A 131 -5.64 13.55 -6.50
CA ARG A 131 -5.15 14.65 -7.36
C ARG A 131 -4.62 15.84 -6.56
N GLU A 132 -5.29 16.21 -5.48
CA GLU A 132 -4.85 17.32 -4.63
C GLU A 132 -3.60 16.94 -3.83
N GLN A 133 -3.52 15.71 -3.32
CA GLN A 133 -2.31 15.21 -2.66
C GLN A 133 -1.12 15.17 -3.64
N LEU A 134 -1.34 14.81 -4.91
CA LEU A 134 -0.31 14.84 -5.96
C LEU A 134 0.22 16.24 -6.30
N ARG A 135 -0.33 17.33 -5.74
CA ARG A 135 0.31 18.66 -5.84
C ARG A 135 1.53 18.80 -4.93
N HIS A 136 1.85 17.81 -4.11
CA HIS A 136 2.92 17.86 -3.12
C HIS A 136 4.11 17.00 -3.55
N LYS A 137 5.33 17.49 -3.34
CA LYS A 137 6.56 16.74 -3.66
C LYS A 137 6.70 15.51 -2.81
N PHE A 138 6.27 15.56 -1.55
CA PHE A 138 6.46 14.51 -0.58
C PHE A 138 5.10 13.96 -0.14
N ILE A 139 4.92 12.64 -0.23
CA ILE A 139 3.69 11.99 0.24
C ILE A 139 4.07 10.89 1.21
N LEU A 140 3.45 10.92 2.38
CA LEU A 140 3.69 9.94 3.43
C LEU A 140 2.81 8.69 3.20
N SER A 141 3.40 7.52 3.34
CA SER A 141 2.69 6.24 3.37
C SER A 141 2.82 5.63 4.77
N ILE A 142 1.73 5.65 5.55
CA ILE A 142 1.69 5.07 6.89
C ILE A 142 0.75 3.88 6.90
N GLU A 143 1.24 2.71 7.31
CA GLU A 143 0.43 1.49 7.50
C GLU A 143 -0.73 1.72 8.47
N GLY A 144 -1.82 0.97 8.27
CA GLY A 144 -3.04 1.04 9.06
C GLY A 144 -3.17 -0.20 9.92
N ASN A 145 -4.19 -1.01 9.63
CA ASN A 145 -4.24 -2.37 10.14
C ASN A 145 -3.16 -3.21 9.44
N ASP A 146 -3.09 -3.12 8.11
CA ASP A 146 -2.05 -3.71 7.28
C ASP A 146 -1.37 -2.61 6.41
N VAL A 147 -1.13 -2.88 5.12
CA VAL A 147 -0.50 -1.95 4.19
C VAL A 147 -1.29 -0.65 3.99
N ALA A 148 -0.58 0.45 3.74
CA ALA A 148 -1.22 1.70 3.36
C ALA A 148 -1.77 1.61 1.92
N THR A 149 -3.08 1.86 1.74
CA THR A 149 -3.71 1.86 0.40
C THR A 149 -3.07 2.88 -0.54
N ASN A 150 -2.44 3.93 -0.01
CA ASN A 150 -1.83 4.97 -0.84
C ASN A 150 -0.50 4.62 -1.49
N LEU A 151 0.22 3.62 -0.97
CA LEU A 151 1.57 3.29 -1.42
C LEU A 151 1.67 3.11 -2.95
N LYS A 152 0.78 2.31 -3.54
CA LYS A 152 0.81 1.99 -4.98
C LYS A 152 0.66 3.22 -5.85
N TRP A 153 -0.28 4.12 -5.53
CA TRP A 153 -0.48 5.31 -6.35
C TRP A 153 0.58 6.38 -6.09
N ILE A 154 1.22 6.40 -4.91
CA ILE A 154 2.40 7.26 -4.69
C ILE A 154 3.54 6.76 -5.57
N MET A 155 3.83 5.47 -5.56
CA MET A 155 4.89 4.86 -6.38
C MET A 155 4.67 5.05 -7.88
N ALA A 156 3.42 5.12 -8.33
CA ALA A 156 3.07 5.37 -9.72
C ALA A 156 3.08 6.87 -10.10
N SER A 157 3.29 7.77 -9.14
CA SER A 157 3.22 9.22 -9.34
C SER A 157 4.59 9.87 -9.48
N ASN A 158 4.61 11.18 -9.74
CA ASN A 158 5.81 12.02 -9.72
C ASN A 158 6.09 12.61 -8.33
N SER A 159 5.49 12.08 -7.26
CA SER A 159 5.76 12.49 -5.89
C SER A 159 6.66 11.47 -5.18
N LEU A 160 7.53 11.96 -4.31
CA LEU A 160 8.46 11.14 -3.53
C LEU A 160 7.71 10.48 -2.36
N CYS A 161 7.78 9.15 -2.29
CA CYS A 161 7.24 8.37 -1.19
C CYS A 161 8.17 8.41 0.03
N LEU A 162 7.63 8.76 1.18
CA LEU A 162 8.30 8.58 2.47
C LEU A 162 7.52 7.57 3.30
N MET A 163 8.20 6.63 3.94
CA MET A 163 7.59 5.64 4.83
C MET A 163 8.62 4.98 5.73
N THR A 164 8.14 4.40 6.83
CA THR A 164 8.91 3.50 7.68
C THR A 164 9.09 2.14 7.00
N THR A 165 9.92 1.27 7.57
CA THR A 165 10.03 -0.13 7.10
C THR A 165 8.64 -0.79 7.12
N PRO A 166 8.17 -1.37 6.00
CA PRO A 166 6.87 -2.04 5.96
C PRO A 166 6.87 -3.27 6.87
N LYS A 167 5.75 -3.49 7.57
CA LYS A 167 5.54 -4.63 8.48
C LYS A 167 4.64 -5.68 7.84
N PHE A 168 3.85 -5.27 6.86
CA PHE A 168 2.96 -6.13 6.11
C PHE A 168 3.24 -6.04 4.62
N GLU A 169 2.94 -7.12 3.92
CA GLU A 169 3.02 -7.16 2.46
C GLU A 169 1.74 -7.72 1.85
N THR A 170 1.54 -7.33 0.59
CA THR A 170 0.50 -7.78 -0.32
C THR A 170 1.15 -8.31 -1.59
N TRP A 171 0.36 -8.50 -2.64
CA TRP A 171 0.85 -8.82 -3.98
C TRP A 171 1.92 -7.86 -4.53
N LEU A 172 2.05 -6.62 -4.00
CA LEU A 172 3.10 -5.67 -4.37
C LEU A 172 4.51 -6.08 -3.89
N MET A 173 4.59 -7.07 -2.98
CA MET A 173 5.82 -7.52 -2.35
C MET A 173 6.52 -6.38 -1.59
N GLU A 174 5.78 -5.71 -0.68
CA GLU A 174 6.32 -4.61 0.13
C GLU A 174 7.61 -4.99 0.88
N GLY A 175 7.77 -6.25 1.29
CA GLY A 175 8.99 -6.75 1.94
C GLY A 175 10.23 -6.76 1.05
N LEU A 176 10.07 -6.65 -0.28
CA LEU A 176 11.19 -6.55 -1.24
C LEU A 176 11.54 -5.10 -1.62
N LEU A 177 10.77 -4.13 -1.12
CA LEU A 177 11.06 -2.73 -1.36
C LEU A 177 12.32 -2.29 -0.63
N GLN A 178 13.36 -1.97 -1.39
CA GLN A 178 14.61 -1.45 -0.87
C GLN A 178 14.47 0.03 -0.40
N PRO A 179 14.87 0.34 0.86
CA PRO A 179 14.92 1.71 1.36
C PRO A 179 15.93 2.55 0.57
N ASP A 180 15.61 3.83 0.39
CA ASP A 180 16.37 4.83 -0.38
C ASP A 180 16.61 4.48 -1.86
N ILE A 181 15.97 3.40 -2.34
CA ILE A 181 15.90 3.00 -3.75
C ILE A 181 14.49 3.19 -4.28
N HIS A 182 13.47 2.62 -3.62
CA HIS A 182 12.07 2.72 -4.05
C HIS A 182 11.24 3.73 -3.25
N TYR A 183 11.70 4.09 -2.05
CA TYR A 183 11.08 5.09 -1.18
C TYR A 183 12.16 5.68 -0.28
N VAL A 184 11.89 6.86 0.30
CA VAL A 184 12.75 7.42 1.34
C VAL A 184 12.40 6.78 2.66
N HIS A 185 13.38 6.14 3.29
CA HIS A 185 13.20 5.52 4.59
C HIS A 185 13.11 6.57 5.70
N LEU A 186 12.20 6.32 6.64
CA LEU A 186 12.03 7.09 7.87
C LEU A 186 12.20 6.16 9.08
N GLN A 187 12.72 6.72 10.18
CA GLN A 187 12.70 6.03 11.47
C GLN A 187 11.26 5.84 11.96
N ASP A 188 11.03 4.79 12.76
CA ASP A 188 9.70 4.46 13.29
C ASP A 188 9.07 5.58 14.13
N ASP A 189 9.91 6.45 14.73
CA ASP A 189 9.51 7.62 15.51
C ASP A 189 9.54 8.94 14.70
N TYR A 190 9.86 8.88 13.41
CA TYR A 190 9.96 10.03 12.49
C TYR A 190 10.96 11.11 12.92
N SER A 191 11.92 10.77 13.79
CA SER A 191 12.93 11.72 14.29
C SER A 191 13.83 12.29 13.19
N ASP A 192 13.97 11.59 12.05
CA ASP A 192 14.75 11.99 10.88
C ASP A 192 13.95 12.75 9.80
N LEU A 193 12.65 12.99 10.02
CA LEU A 193 11.78 13.56 8.98
C LEU A 193 12.28 14.92 8.46
N ASP A 194 12.69 15.83 9.35
CA ASP A 194 13.18 17.15 8.97
C ASP A 194 14.48 17.11 8.15
N GLU A 195 15.37 16.17 8.49
CA GLU A 195 16.59 15.94 7.75
C GLU A 195 16.27 15.47 6.32
N LYS A 196 15.41 14.46 6.19
CA LYS A 196 15.02 13.90 4.89
C LYS A 196 14.32 14.95 4.02
N LEU A 197 13.34 15.68 4.56
CA LEU A 197 12.63 16.72 3.81
C LEU A 197 13.60 17.80 3.32
N ARG A 198 14.48 18.31 4.19
CA ARG A 198 15.48 19.32 3.81
C ARG A 198 16.42 18.81 2.72
N PHE A 199 16.91 17.58 2.84
CA PHE A 199 17.80 16.98 1.86
C PHE A 199 17.14 16.92 0.47
N TYR A 200 15.93 16.37 0.35
CA TYR A 200 15.29 16.20 -0.96
C TYR A 200 14.69 17.48 -1.54
N GLN A 201 14.42 18.50 -0.73
CA GLN A 201 14.14 19.86 -1.21
C GLN A 201 15.37 20.46 -1.91
N GLN A 202 16.56 20.26 -1.34
CA GLN A 202 17.83 20.78 -1.87
C GLN A 202 18.41 19.91 -3.00
N ASN A 203 17.99 18.65 -3.10
CA ASN A 203 18.53 17.66 -4.05
C ASN A 203 17.40 17.03 -4.91
N PRO A 204 16.73 17.80 -5.79
CA PRO A 204 15.60 17.30 -6.57
C PRO A 204 15.96 16.12 -7.48
N ALA A 205 17.19 16.08 -8.01
CA ALA A 205 17.67 14.96 -8.82
C ALA A 205 17.73 13.64 -8.03
N ALA A 206 18.08 13.69 -6.74
CA ALA A 206 18.09 12.51 -5.87
C ALA A 206 16.67 11.98 -5.63
N ALA A 207 15.70 12.87 -5.42
CA ALA A 207 14.29 12.51 -5.28
C ALA A 207 13.75 11.85 -6.58
N GLN A 208 14.03 12.47 -7.72
CA GLN A 208 13.59 11.95 -9.03
C GLN A 208 14.16 10.56 -9.33
N LYS A 209 15.38 10.25 -8.87
CA LYS A 209 15.95 8.90 -9.01
C LYS A 209 15.15 7.85 -8.25
N ILE A 210 14.76 8.13 -7.00
CA ILE A 210 13.92 7.23 -6.19
C ILE A 210 12.54 7.09 -6.82
N ILE A 211 11.92 8.20 -7.25
CA ILE A 211 10.64 8.19 -7.95
C ILE A 211 10.70 7.29 -9.19
N HIS A 212 11.75 7.40 -10.01
CA HIS A 212 11.91 6.59 -11.21
C HIS A 212 12.01 5.09 -10.90
N HIS A 213 12.76 4.70 -9.87
CA HIS A 213 12.82 3.30 -9.43
C HIS A 213 11.47 2.80 -8.89
N ALA A 214 10.76 3.63 -8.10
CA ALA A 214 9.42 3.30 -7.60
C ALA A 214 8.43 3.08 -8.74
N GLN A 215 8.45 3.95 -9.75
CA GLN A 215 7.65 3.84 -10.96
C GLN A 215 8.02 2.56 -11.74
N THR A 216 9.31 2.27 -11.89
CA THR A 216 9.76 1.05 -12.57
C THR A 216 9.27 -0.21 -11.87
N TRP A 217 9.34 -0.24 -10.53
CA TRP A 217 8.83 -1.34 -9.72
C TRP A 217 7.33 -1.54 -9.91
N ILE A 218 6.53 -0.50 -9.68
CA ILE A 218 5.06 -0.60 -9.69
C ILE A 218 4.50 -0.94 -11.07
N GLN A 219 5.18 -0.55 -12.15
CA GLN A 219 4.74 -0.83 -13.53
C GLN A 219 4.69 -2.34 -13.84
N THR A 220 5.52 -3.15 -13.19
CA THR A 220 5.53 -4.61 -13.41
C THR A 220 4.21 -5.27 -13.01
N PHE A 221 3.47 -4.67 -12.08
CA PHE A 221 2.18 -5.17 -11.56
C PHE A 221 0.96 -4.74 -12.40
N PHE A 222 1.16 -4.11 -13.57
CA PHE A 222 0.08 -3.68 -14.46
C PHE A 222 0.04 -4.43 -15.81
N ASP A 223 0.96 -5.37 -16.05
CA ASP A 223 0.84 -6.30 -17.18
C ASP A 223 -0.27 -7.33 -16.88
N LYS A 224 -1.46 -7.11 -17.46
CA LYS A 224 -2.63 -7.95 -17.24
C LYS A 224 -2.40 -9.44 -17.55
N LYS A 225 -1.58 -9.75 -18.56
CA LYS A 225 -1.33 -11.14 -18.96
C LYS A 225 -0.41 -11.81 -17.94
N GLN A 226 0.68 -11.15 -17.57
CA GLN A 226 1.59 -11.67 -16.55
C GLN A 226 0.87 -11.81 -15.21
N GLU A 227 0.09 -10.82 -14.79
CA GLU A 227 -0.63 -10.87 -13.53
C GLU A 227 -1.65 -12.01 -13.49
N LEU A 228 -2.38 -12.25 -14.60
CA LEU A 228 -3.28 -13.40 -14.70
C LEU A 228 -2.53 -14.73 -14.60
N ILE A 229 -1.44 -14.89 -15.36
CA ILE A 229 -0.64 -16.13 -15.36
C ILE A 229 -0.06 -16.39 -13.96
N THR A 230 0.54 -15.38 -13.33
CA THR A 230 1.16 -15.53 -12.01
C THR A 230 0.12 -15.90 -10.94
N ASN A 231 -1.06 -15.25 -10.92
CA ASN A 231 -2.13 -15.62 -9.98
C ASN A 231 -2.63 -17.06 -10.20
N ILE A 232 -2.78 -17.49 -11.46
CA ILE A 232 -3.15 -18.89 -11.78
C ILE A 232 -2.06 -19.87 -11.33
N LEU A 233 -0.78 -19.57 -11.57
CA LEU A 233 0.33 -20.44 -11.16
C LEU A 233 0.45 -20.57 -9.64
N VAL A 234 0.18 -19.48 -8.90
CA VAL A 234 0.10 -19.54 -7.43
C VAL A 234 -1.03 -20.49 -6.99
N LEU A 235 -2.23 -20.36 -7.57
CA LEU A 235 -3.36 -21.25 -7.27
C LEU A 235 -3.09 -22.69 -7.67
N GLN A 236 -2.46 -22.92 -8.83
CA GLN A 236 -2.09 -24.26 -9.27
C GLN A 236 -1.16 -24.91 -8.24
N LYS A 237 -0.10 -24.21 -7.83
CA LYS A 237 0.84 -24.71 -6.83
C LYS A 237 0.17 -24.92 -5.47
N TYR A 238 -0.75 -24.05 -5.08
CA TYR A 238 -1.55 -24.22 -3.88
C TYR A 238 -2.34 -25.54 -3.92
N PHE A 239 -3.08 -25.81 -5.02
CA PHE A 239 -3.86 -27.03 -5.15
C PHE A 239 -3.02 -28.30 -5.26
N GLU A 240 -1.81 -28.23 -5.82
CA GLU A 240 -0.87 -29.37 -5.88
C GLU A 240 -0.32 -29.77 -4.50
N HIS A 241 -0.33 -28.86 -3.51
CA HIS A 241 0.24 -29.08 -2.17
C HIS A 241 -0.80 -29.21 -1.06
N THR A 242 -2.09 -29.05 -1.38
CA THR A 242 -3.19 -29.09 -0.39
C THR A 242 -4.24 -30.16 -0.70
N GLN A 243 -4.07 -30.91 -1.77
CA GLN A 243 -4.99 -31.95 -2.24
C GLN A 243 -4.25 -33.20 -2.68
#